data_AF-A0A1Q6A126-F1
#
_entry.id   AF-A0A1Q6A126-F1
#
_cell.length_a   1.000
_cell.length_b   1.000
_cell.length_c   1.000
_cell.angle_alpha   90.00
_cell.angle_beta   90.00
_cell.angle_gamma   90.00
#
_symmetry.space_group_name_H-M   'P 1'
#
loop_
_entity.id
_entity.type
_entity.pdbx_description
1 polymer ?
#
loop_
_entity_poly.entity_id
_entity_poly.type
_entity_poly.pdbx_seq_one_letter_code
_entity_poly.pdbx_strand_id
1 'polypeptide(L)' 'MKAEKMVMLTGKEYQEIKHKLDEGQPCIYNIGSASKPQIIHVLSIYLDTDPDFTRNTGQFAKIHDDKDVQVKIEYEEQI' A
#
# COMPACT_ATOMS: atom_id res chain seq x y z
N MET A 1 -10.86 4.49 13.66
CA MET A 1 -10.58 5.80 12.98
C MET A 1 -9.78 5.51 11.71
N LYS A 2 -9.68 6.42 10.73
CA LYS A 2 -8.76 6.21 9.59
C LYS A 2 -7.36 6.63 10.00
N ALA A 3 -6.38 5.79 9.69
CA ALA A 3 -4.97 6.05 9.96
C ALA A 3 -4.14 5.85 8.67
N GLU A 4 -2.96 6.45 8.65
CA GLU A 4 -2.03 6.36 7.53
C GLU A 4 -0.62 6.09 8.01
N LYS A 5 0.15 5.33 7.23
CA LYS A 5 1.54 5.01 7.53
C LYS A 5 2.37 4.85 6.27
N MET A 6 3.59 5.39 6.29
CA MET A 6 4.60 5.12 5.29
C MET A 6 5.29 3.79 5.60
N VAL A 7 5.38 2.90 4.61
CA VAL A 7 6.09 1.62 4.70
C VAL A 7 6.90 1.36 3.44
N MET A 8 7.94 0.53 3.58
CA MET A 8 8.67 -0.03 2.44
C MET A 8 8.04 -1.36 2.08
N LEU A 9 7.64 -1.53 0.82
CA LEU A 9 7.16 -2.78 0.25
C LEU A 9 7.98 -3.14 -0.97
N THR A 10 7.99 -4.41 -1.36
CA THR A 10 8.43 -4.76 -2.72
C THR A 10 7.43 -4.25 -3.76
N GLY A 11 7.91 -3.99 -4.97
CA GLY A 11 7.06 -3.61 -6.10
C GLY A 11 5.93 -4.62 -6.35
N LYS A 12 6.23 -5.90 -6.14
CA LYS A 12 5.24 -6.99 -6.21
C LYS A 12 4.14 -6.84 -5.17
N GLU A 13 4.51 -6.65 -3.90
CA GLU A 13 3.54 -6.49 -2.81
C GLU A 13 2.64 -5.27 -3.02
N TYR A 14 3.21 -4.15 -3.46
CA TYR A 14 2.44 -2.96 -3.84
C TYR A 14 1.39 -3.29 -4.92
N GLN A 15 1.80 -3.96 -6.00
CA GLN A 15 0.89 -4.34 -7.08
C GLN A 15 -0.19 -5.31 -6.63
N GLU A 16 0.14 -6.31 -5.79
CA GLU A 16 -0.82 -7.26 -5.25
C GLU A 16 -1.87 -6.60 -4.35
N ILE A 17 -1.44 -5.71 -3.46
CA ILE A 17 -2.36 -4.94 -2.60
C ILE A 17 -3.25 -4.05 -3.46
N LYS A 18 -2.66 -3.31 -4.41
CA LYS A 18 -3.39 -2.40 -5.28
C LYS A 18 -4.42 -3.13 -6.13
N HIS A 19 -4.06 -4.27 -6.71
CA HIS A 19 -4.97 -5.10 -7.50
C HIS A 19 -6.18 -5.56 -6.70
N LYS A 20 -5.99 -6.08 -5.48
CA LYS A 20 -7.09 -6.48 -4.59
C LYS A 20 -8.05 -5.33 -4.28
N LEU A 21 -7.50 -4.15 -4.00
CA LEU A 21 -8.30 -2.95 -3.72
C LEU A 21 -9.09 -2.50 -4.95
N ASP A 22 -8.50 -2.54 -6.14
CA ASP A 22 -9.16 -2.17 -7.39
C ASP A 22 -10.27 -3.18 -7.78
N GLU A 23 -10.12 -4.45 -7.41
CA GLU A 23 -11.18 -5.47 -7.52
C GLU A 23 -12.28 -5.34 -6.44
N GLY A 24 -12.15 -4.38 -5.53
CA GLY A 24 -13.08 -4.19 -4.40
C GLY A 24 -13.00 -5.30 -3.35
N GLN A 25 -11.93 -6.08 -3.33
CA GLN A 25 -11.71 -7.14 -2.35
C GLN A 25 -11.11 -6.56 -1.05
N PRO A 26 -11.50 -7.08 0.11
CA PRO A 26 -10.86 -6.71 1.37
C PRO A 26 -9.39 -7.13 1.37
N CYS A 27 -8.51 -6.21 1.77
CA CYS A 27 -7.07 -6.44 1.78
C CYS A 27 -6.54 -6.33 3.22
N ILE A 28 -6.14 -7.46 3.79
CA ILE A 28 -5.51 -7.53 5.11
C ILE A 28 -4.01 -7.67 4.91
N TYR A 29 -3.23 -6.77 5.50
CA TYR A 29 -1.78 -6.74 5.32
C TYR A 29 -1.04 -6.47 6.63
N ASN A 30 0.19 -7.00 6.76
CA ASN A 30 1.04 -6.78 7.93
C ASN A 30 2.04 -5.65 7.65
N ILE A 31 1.81 -4.48 8.22
CA ILE A 31 2.72 -3.32 8.15
C ILE A 31 3.72 -3.27 9.32
N GLY A 32 3.77 -4.33 10.12
CA GLY A 32 4.69 -4.52 11.23
C GLY A 32 5.88 -5.38 10.85
N SER A 33 6.77 -5.61 11.82
CA SER A 33 7.89 -6.54 11.66
C SER A 33 7.50 -7.94 12.15
N ALA A 34 8.33 -8.95 11.85
CA ALA A 34 8.12 -10.31 12.37
C ALA A 34 8.01 -10.36 13.90
N SER A 35 8.75 -9.50 14.61
CA SER A 35 8.74 -9.44 16.08
C SER A 35 7.64 -8.55 16.66
N LYS A 36 7.05 -7.66 15.85
CA LYS A 36 5.95 -6.78 16.25
C LYS A 36 5.00 -6.62 15.05
N PRO A 37 4.17 -7.64 14.76
CA PRO A 37 3.24 -7.58 13.64
C PRO A 37 2.17 -6.53 13.90
N GLN A 38 1.73 -5.88 12.84
CA GLN A 38 0.66 -4.90 12.84
C GLN A 38 -0.23 -5.21 11.65
N ILE A 39 -1.24 -6.04 11.90
CA ILE A 39 -2.21 -6.47 10.89
C ILE A 39 -3.27 -5.38 10.74
N ILE A 40 -3.47 -4.91 9.51
CA ILE A 40 -4.39 -3.81 9.19
C ILE A 40 -5.34 -4.19 8.07
N HIS A 41 -6.51 -3.56 8.06
CA HIS A 41 -7.41 -3.56 6.92
C HIS A 41 -7.08 -2.37 6.02
N VAL A 42 -6.45 -2.65 4.88
CA VAL A 42 -6.01 -1.63 3.92
C VAL A 42 -7.22 -1.06 3.21
N LEU A 43 -7.33 0.26 3.25
CA LEU A 43 -8.34 1.03 2.52
C LEU A 43 -7.82 1.56 1.20
N SER A 44 -6.56 2.01 1.18
CA SER A 44 -5.90 2.56 -0.01
C SER A 44 -4.38 2.49 0.12
N ILE A 45 -3.70 2.46 -1.02
CA ILE A 45 -2.24 2.42 -1.11
C ILE A 45 -1.76 3.37 -2.22
N TYR A 46 -0.70 4.12 -1.94
CA TYR A 46 -0.12 5.13 -2.83
C TYR A 46 1.40 5.03 -2.84
N LEU A 47 2.02 5.26 -3.99
CA LEU A 47 3.49 5.35 -4.09
C LEU A 47 3.97 6.71 -3.62
N ASP A 48 5.05 6.71 -2.84
CA ASP A 48 5.70 7.92 -2.34
C ASP A 48 6.72 8.42 -3.39
N THR A 49 6.23 9.13 -4.41
CA THR A 49 7.03 9.72 -5.50
C THR A 49 6.74 11.22 -5.71
N ASP A 50 6.45 11.97 -4.64
CA ASP A 50 5.91 13.36 -4.60
C ASP A 50 6.45 14.36 -5.69
N PRO A 51 5.63 15.28 -6.27
CA PRO A 51 4.56 16.04 -5.59
C PRO A 51 3.17 16.14 -6.25
N ASP A 52 2.97 15.61 -7.46
CA ASP A 52 1.65 15.45 -8.08
C ASP A 52 1.25 13.99 -7.87
N PHE A 53 0.53 13.68 -6.78
CA PHE A 53 -0.11 12.37 -6.56
C PHE A 53 -0.71 11.91 -7.90
N THR A 54 -0.15 10.87 -8.53
CA THR A 54 -0.71 10.32 -9.77
C THR A 54 -2.07 9.70 -9.47
N ARG A 55 -3.10 10.55 -9.38
CA ARG A 55 -4.51 10.25 -9.66
C ARG A 55 -4.73 9.99 -11.16
N ASN A 56 -3.67 9.75 -11.91
CA ASN A 56 -3.72 9.22 -13.26
C ASN A 56 -3.91 7.71 -13.15
N THR A 57 -5.16 7.28 -13.21
CA THR A 57 -5.56 5.87 -13.40
C THR A 57 -4.97 5.24 -14.67
N GLY A 58 -4.33 6.02 -15.56
CA GLY A 58 -3.73 5.58 -16.82
C GLY A 58 -2.21 5.52 -16.89
N GLN A 59 -1.46 5.96 -15.86
CA GLN A 59 0.01 5.83 -15.82
C GLN A 59 0.45 5.02 -14.61
N PHE A 60 0.46 3.71 -14.79
CA PHE A 60 1.18 2.82 -13.89
C PHE A 60 2.68 3.05 -14.14
N ALA A 61 3.39 3.64 -13.17
CA ALA A 61 4.82 3.47 -13.14
C ALA A 61 5.08 1.95 -13.13
N LYS A 62 5.73 1.42 -14.18
CA LYS A 62 6.12 0.01 -14.23
C LYS A 62 7.17 -0.21 -13.14
N ILE A 63 6.72 -0.56 -11.94
CA ILE A 63 7.60 -0.90 -10.84
C ILE A 63 8.07 -2.33 -11.07
N HIS A 64 9.38 -2.53 -11.00
CA HIS A 64 9.96 -3.86 -11.01
C HIS A 64 9.63 -4.57 -9.71
N ASP A 65 9.13 -5.80 -9.82
CA ASP A 65 8.71 -6.64 -8.70
C ASP A 65 9.77 -6.77 -7.60
N ASP A 66 11.04 -6.79 -8.00
CA ASP A 66 12.24 -6.98 -7.18
C ASP A 66 12.75 -5.72 -6.46
N LYS A 67 12.15 -4.55 -6.69
CA LYS A 67 12.59 -3.30 -6.05
C LYS A 67 11.74 -2.94 -4.85
N ASP A 68 12.40 -2.55 -3.76
CA ASP A 68 11.74 -1.90 -2.64
C ASP A 68 11.26 -0.50 -3.04
N VAL A 69 10.01 -0.22 -2.74
CA VAL A 69 9.33 1.05 -2.97
C VAL A 69 8.73 1.57 -1.67
N GLN A 70 8.81 2.88 -1.48
CA GLN A 70 8.15 3.54 -0.38
C GLN A 70 6.70 3.82 -0.77
N VAL A 71 5.77 3.43 0.10
CA VAL A 71 4.34 3.59 -0.13
C VAL A 71 3.65 4.14 1.10
N LYS A 72 2.60 4.92 0.88
CA LYS A 72 1.65 5.37 1.88
C LYS A 72 0.46 4.42 1.90
N ILE A 73 0.17 3.83 3.05
CA ILE A 73 -0.99 2.96 3.25
C ILE A 73 -2.00 3.69 4.15
N GLU A 74 -3.23 3.80 3.67
CA GLU A 74 -4.39 4.18 4.47
C GLU A 74 -5.13 2.94 4.96
N TYR A 75 -5.51 2.92 6.23
CA TYR A 75 -6.15 1.77 6.85
C TYR A 75 -7.13 2.16 7.96
N GLU A 76 -8.01 1.23 8.31
CA GLU A 76 -8.87 1.38 9.48
C GLU A 76 -8.08 1.00 10.74
N GLU A 77 -7.89 1.98 11.61
CA GLU A 77 -7.41 1.75 12.97
C GLU A 77 -8.55 1.17 13.80
N GLN A 78 -8.41 -0.11 14.13
CA GLN A 78 -9.27 -0.77 15.12
C GLN A 78 -8.89 -0.24 16.50
N ILE A 79 -9.85 0.47 17.11
CA ILE A 79 -9.78 0.99 18.49
C ILE A 79 -10.12 -0.15 19.45
#